data_AF-A0A2L2Z610-F1
#
_entry.id   AF-A0A2L2Z610-F1
#
_cell.length_a   1.000
_cell.length_b   1.000
_cell.length_c   1.000
_cell.angle_alpha   90.00
_cell.angle_beta   90.00
_cell.angle_gamma   90.00
#
_symmetry.space_group_name_H-M   'P 1'
#
loop_
_entity.id
_entity.type
_entity.pdbx_description
1 polymer ?
#
loop_
_entity_poly.entity_id
_entity_poly.type
_entity_poly.pdbx_seq_one_letter_code
_entity_poly.pdbx_strand_id
1 'polypeptide(L)' 'FYRFYKVPEIQYFRGGPLLGMIVDKMIGKVSGDLAELKVQVYSAHDSTVAVILGCLNMVPTKLVPYAATLIFELYSAKES' A
#
# COMPACT_ATOMS: atom_id res chain seq x y z
N PHE A 1 3.53 9.10 18.39
CA PHE A 1 2.32 9.30 17.58
C PHE A 1 1.84 7.98 16.96
N TYR A 2 2.50 7.41 15.95
CA TYR A 2 1.98 6.26 15.17
C TYR A 2 2.04 4.85 15.79
N ARG A 3 2.39 4.69 17.07
CA ARG A 3 2.62 3.36 17.69
C ARG A 3 1.38 2.45 17.68
N PHE A 4 0.19 3.03 17.66
CA PHE A 4 -1.08 2.30 17.59
C PHE A 4 -1.30 1.61 16.23
N TYR A 5 -0.60 2.00 15.15
CA TYR A 5 -0.64 1.27 13.87
C TYR A 5 0.10 -0.08 13.91
N LYS A 6 0.64 -0.49 15.07
CA LYS A 6 1.10 -1.87 15.32
C LYS A 6 -0.03 -2.82 15.73
N VAL A 7 -1.19 -2.28 16.11
CA VAL A 7 -2.32 -3.08 16.60
C VAL A 7 -2.94 -3.83 15.42
N PRO A 8 -3.00 -5.18 15.45
CA PRO A 8 -3.47 -5.99 14.33
C PRO A 8 -4.88 -5.62 13.84
N GLU A 9 -5.79 -5.29 14.76
CA GLU A 9 -7.16 -4.90 14.44
C GLU A 9 -7.18 -3.59 13.65
N ILE A 10 -6.33 -2.62 14.01
CA ILE A 10 -6.23 -1.36 13.28
C ILE A 10 -5.66 -1.61 11.89
N GLN A 11 -4.65 -2.46 11.76
CA GLN A 11 -4.09 -2.83 10.47
C GLN A 11 -5.13 -3.52 9.58
N TYR A 12 -5.85 -4.49 10.14
CA TYR A 12 -6.89 -5.24 9.44
C TYR A 12 -8.02 -4.34 8.96
N PHE A 13 -8.60 -3.51 9.84
CA PHE A 13 -9.77 -2.70 9.47
C PHE A 13 -9.43 -1.42 8.68
N ARG A 14 -8.28 -0.78 8.95
CA ARG A 14 -7.94 0.50 8.30
C ARG A 14 -6.96 0.38 7.13
N GLY A 15 -6.01 -0.56 7.20
CA GLY A 15 -5.01 -0.77 6.16
C GLY A 15 -5.35 -1.90 5.20
N GLY A 16 -5.95 -2.99 5.72
CA GLY A 16 -6.28 -4.20 4.99
C GLY A 16 -7.07 -3.97 3.70
N PRO A 17 -8.19 -3.23 3.71
CA PRO A 17 -8.99 -3.02 2.49
C PRO A 17 -8.22 -2.33 1.36
N LEU A 18 -7.43 -1.29 1.67
CA LEU A 18 -6.65 -0.58 0.65
C LEU A 18 -5.49 -1.44 0.14
N LEU A 19 -4.79 -2.14 1.03
CA LEU A 19 -3.69 -3.02 0.63
C LEU A 19 -4.19 -4.21 -0.20
N GLY A 20 -5.32 -4.80 0.19
CA GLY A 20 -6.00 -5.85 -0.58
C GLY A 20 -6.35 -5.35 -1.99
N MET A 21 -6.94 -4.15 -2.10
CA MET A 21 -7.23 -3.55 -3.40
C MET A 21 -5.97 -3.37 -4.25
N ILE A 22 -4.86 -2.90 -3.68
CA ILE A 22 -3.58 -2.75 -4.41
C ILE A 22 -3.11 -4.12 -4.92
N VAL A 23 -3.14 -5.15 -4.07
CA VAL A 23 -2.73 -6.52 -4.42
C VAL A 23 -3.62 -7.10 -5.51
N ASP A 24 -4.94 -6.99 -5.38
CA ASP A 24 -5.91 -7.48 -6.36
C ASP A 24 -5.67 -6.84 -7.74
N LYS A 25 -5.33 -5.55 -7.76
CA LYS A 25 -5.01 -4.83 -9.00
C LYS A 25 -3.70 -5.30 -9.62
N MET A 26 -2.68 -5.61 -8.81
CA MET A 26 -1.44 -6.18 -9.31
C MET A 26 -1.65 -7.59 -9.88
N ILE A 27 -2.38 -8.45 -9.15
CA ILE A 27 -2.73 -9.80 -9.61
C ILE A 27 -3.55 -9.72 -10.91
N GLY A 28 -4.55 -8.84 -10.97
CA GLY A 28 -5.34 -8.63 -12.19
C GLY A 28 -4.51 -8.14 -13.37
N LYS A 29 -3.43 -7.37 -13.14
CA LYS A 29 -2.50 -7.00 -14.22
C LYS A 29 -1.65 -8.17 -14.68
N VAL A 30 -1.25 -9.06 -13.77
CA VAL A 30 -0.50 -10.30 -14.11
C VAL A 30 -1.38 -11.27 -14.88
N SER A 31 -2.66 -11.44 -14.51
CA SER A 31 -3.59 -12.36 -15.17
C SER A 31 -4.07 -11.87 -16.55
N GLY A 32 -3.90 -10.57 -16.84
CA GLY A 32 -4.41 -9.95 -18.07
C GLY A 32 -5.87 -9.53 -17.99
N ASP A 33 -6.52 -9.66 -16.84
CA ASP A 33 -7.92 -9.29 -16.62
C ASP A 33 -8.11 -7.77 -16.44
N LEU A 34 -7.04 -7.07 -16.07
CA LEU A 34 -7.06 -5.62 -15.93
C LEU A 34 -6.81 -4.94 -17.28
N ALA A 35 -7.62 -3.93 -17.60
CA ALA A 35 -7.42 -3.03 -18.74
C ALA A 35 -5.98 -2.47 -18.78
N GLU A 36 -5.59 -1.84 -19.90
CA GLU A 36 -4.28 -1.22 -20.15
C GLU A 36 -3.96 0.01 -19.25
N LEU A 37 -4.23 -0.10 -17.95
CA LEU A 37 -3.91 0.87 -16.92
C LEU A 37 -2.54 0.54 -16.32
N LYS A 38 -1.56 1.41 -16.57
CA LYS A 38 -0.16 1.24 -16.14
C LYS A 38 0.12 1.81 -14.76
N VAL A 39 -0.65 2.81 -14.33
CA VAL A 39 -0.44 3.53 -13.07
C VAL A 39 -1.78 3.73 -12.39
N GLN A 40 -1.82 3.49 -11.08
CA GLN A 40 -2.96 3.76 -10.22
C GLN A 40 -2.51 4.68 -9.09
N VAL A 41 -3.24 5.77 -8.89
CA VAL A 41 -2.92 6.78 -7.88
C VAL A 41 -4.07 6.88 -6.89
N TYR A 42 -3.76 6.74 -5.61
CA TYR A 42 -4.70 6.84 -4.51
C TYR A 42 -4.38 8.10 -3.72
N SER A 43 -5.31 9.05 -3.66
CA SER A 43 -5.16 10.22 -2.78
C SER A 43 -5.29 9.78 -1.32
N ALA A 44 -4.36 10.22 -0.48
CA ALA A 44 -4.18 9.69 0.86
C ALA A 44 -3.86 10.79 1.87
N HIS A 45 -4.10 10.47 3.14
CA HIS A 45 -3.62 11.27 4.27
C HIS A 45 -2.36 10.63 4.87
N ASP A 46 -1.64 11.40 5.68
CA ASP A 46 -0.50 10.95 6.48
C ASP A 46 -0.82 9.68 7.30
N SER A 47 -2.04 9.62 7.86
CA SER A 47 -2.57 8.47 8.58
C SER A 47 -2.74 7.23 7.71
N THR A 48 -3.15 7.40 6.44
CA THR A 48 -3.24 6.32 5.45
C THR A 48 -1.86 5.73 5.17
N VAL A 49 -0.86 6.59 4.93
CA VAL A 49 0.53 6.17 4.72
C VAL A 49 1.06 5.42 5.95
N ALA A 50 0.84 5.97 7.14
CA ALA A 50 1.31 5.36 8.38
C ALA A 50 0.66 4.00 8.69
N VAL A 51 -0.63 3.81 8.39
CA VAL A 51 -1.28 2.50 8.61
C VAL A 51 -0.84 1.45 7.59
N ILE A 52 -0.64 1.83 6.32
CA ILE A 52 -0.12 0.91 5.29
C ILE A 52 1.30 0.49 5.64
N LEU A 53 2.17 1.45 6.01
CA LEU A 53 3.49 1.14 6.55
C LEU A 53 3.41 0.23 7.77
N GLY A 54 2.42 0.41 8.65
CA GLY A 54 2.18 -0.49 9.76
C GLY A 54 1.83 -1.92 9.35
N CYS A 55 0.96 -2.09 8.35
CA CYS A 55 0.64 -3.41 7.78
C CYS A 55 1.87 -4.10 7.18
N LEU A 56 2.81 -3.33 6.63
CA LEU A 56 4.09 -3.80 6.10
C LEU A 56 5.16 -3.98 7.19
N ASN A 57 4.79 -3.92 8.47
CA ASN A 57 5.68 -4.00 9.63
C ASN A 57 6.77 -2.90 9.68
N MET A 58 6.51 -1.76 9.03
CA MET A 58 7.40 -0.59 8.91
C MET A 58 6.82 0.64 9.60
N VAL A 59 6.29 0.50 10.82
CA VAL A 59 5.61 1.61 11.51
C VAL A 59 6.52 2.84 11.63
N PRO A 60 6.13 4.00 11.08
CA PRO A 60 6.98 5.18 11.06
C PRO A 60 7.26 5.71 12.47
N THR A 61 8.52 6.06 12.71
CA THR A 61 9.02 6.60 13.98
C THR A 61 8.87 8.13 14.08
N LYS A 62 8.78 8.80 12.93
CA LYS A 62 8.56 10.25 12.80
C LYS A 62 7.21 10.54 12.16
N LEU A 63 6.77 11.80 12.23
CA LEU A 63 5.58 12.26 11.50
C LEU A 63 5.78 12.03 9.99
N VAL A 64 4.75 11.56 9.30
CA VAL A 64 4.79 11.43 7.85
C VAL A 64 4.79 12.84 7.25
N PRO A 65 5.77 13.21 6.40
CA PRO A 65 5.85 14.55 5.86
C PRO A 65 4.75 14.82 4.82
N TYR A 66 4.51 16.10 4.52
CA TYR A 66 3.62 16.48 3.43
C TYR A 66 4.08 15.87 2.10
N ALA A 67 3.11 15.45 1.28
CA ALA A 67 3.33 14.77 0.00
C ALA A 67 4.13 13.46 0.07
N ALA A 68 4.28 12.86 1.26
CA ALA A 68 4.84 11.51 1.36
C ALA A 68 4.01 10.53 0.50
N THR A 69 4.71 9.72 -0.28
CA THR A 69 4.11 8.81 -1.26
C THR A 69 4.68 7.42 -1.06
N LEU A 70 3.82 6.40 -1.06
CA LEU A 70 4.23 5.00 -1.16
C LEU A 70 4.06 4.58 -2.62
N ILE A 71 5.13 4.05 -3.21
CA ILE A 71 5.13 3.53 -4.58
C ILE A 71 5.27 2.02 -4.48
N PHE A 72 4.32 1.31 -5.09
CA PHE A 72 4.36 -0.14 -5.22
C PHE A 72 4.57 -0.48 -6.69
N GLU A 73 5.65 -1.21 -6.99
CA GLU A 73 6.08 -1.50 -8.35
C GLU A 73 5.96 -3.00 -8.61
N LEU A 74 5.29 -3.36 -9.70
CA LEU A 74 5.15 -4.74 -10.16
C LEU A 74 6.19 -5.02 -11.23
N TYR A 75 7.15 -5.88 -10.93
CA TYR A 75 8.20 -6.30 -11.85
C TYR A 75 7.96 -7.73 -12.33
N SER A 76 8.26 -7.99 -13.60
CA SER A 76 8.39 -9.33 -14.13
C SER A 76 9.87 -9.61 -14.38
N ALA A 77 10.40 -10.67 -13.74
CA ALA A 77 11.74 -11.12 -14.04
C ALA A 77 11.72 -11.73 -15.45
N LYS A 78 12.45 -11.11 -16.39
CA LYS A 78 12.84 -11.82 -17.60
C LYS A 78 13.88 -12.86 -17.19
N GLU A 79 13.49 -14.13 -17.15
CA GLU A 79 14.48 -15.19 -17.29
C GLU A 79 15.16 -15.00 -18.65
N SER A 80 16.49 -14.91 -18.62
CA SER A 80 17.36 -14.65 -19.76
C SER A 80 17.65 -15.94 -20.52
#